data_AF-A0A7X2LZQ8-F1
#
_entry.id   AF-A0A7X2LZQ8-F1
#
_cell.length_a   1.000
_cell.length_b   1.000
_cell.length_c   1.000
_cell.angle_alpha   90.00
_cell.angle_beta   90.00
_cell.angle_gamma   90.00
#
_symmetry.space_group_name_H-M   'P 1'
#
loop_
_entity.id
_entity.type
_entity.pdbx_description
1 polymer ?
#
loop_
_entity_poly.entity_id
_entity_poly.type
_entity_poly.pdbx_seq_one_letter_code
_entity_poly.pdbx_strand_id
1 'polypeptide(L)'
;MKRSSAIREQRYKELIEQFKVRIPESKLSHAKVSKLMQIFCMYLVNYTEINHLDEIKDSHIQDYFQYVMDSYRRLSLSLTDIKNSMKLIEEALHISIDSSMLDFSLSNTNLWNKLK
;
A
#
# COMPACT_ATOMS: atom_id res chain seq x y z
N MET A 1 0.02 -25.30 -11.21
CA MET A 1 -0.50 -23.98 -10.79
C MET A 1 -0.98 -23.89 -9.33
N LYS A 2 -1.34 -24.98 -8.61
CA LYS A 2 -1.75 -24.88 -7.18
C LYS A 2 -0.63 -24.46 -6.22
N ARG A 3 0.62 -24.89 -6.46
CA ARG A 3 1.79 -24.56 -5.60
C ARG A 3 2.12 -23.07 -5.57
N SER A 4 2.10 -22.39 -6.71
CA SER A 4 2.36 -20.94 -6.79
C SER A 4 1.28 -20.11 -6.09
N SER A 5 0.03 -20.58 -6.10
CA SER A 5 -1.05 -19.92 -5.34
C SER A 5 -0.87 -20.07 -3.84
N ALA A 6 -0.51 -21.26 -3.37
CA ALA A 6 -0.26 -21.52 -1.95
C ALA A 6 0.95 -20.72 -1.42
N ILE A 7 2.02 -20.61 -2.22
CA ILE A 7 3.21 -19.80 -1.86
C ILE A 7 2.83 -18.32 -1.74
N ARG A 8 2.04 -17.78 -2.67
CA ARG A 8 1.57 -16.39 -2.59
C ARG A 8 0.67 -16.15 -1.39
N GLU A 9 -0.23 -17.07 -1.08
CA GLU A 9 -1.08 -16.96 0.11
C GLU A 9 -0.25 -16.97 1.40
N GLN A 10 0.80 -17.81 1.45
CA GLN A 10 1.72 -17.85 2.58
C GLN A 10 2.49 -16.54 2.73
N ARG A 11 3.11 -16.03 1.65
CA ARG A 11 3.79 -14.73 1.65
C ARG A 11 2.85 -13.59 2.08
N TYR A 12 1.60 -13.61 1.62
CA TYR A 12 0.61 -12.64 2.02
C TYR A 12 0.36 -12.65 3.53
N LYS A 13 0.14 -13.84 4.12
CA LYS A 13 -0.06 -13.99 5.56
C LYS A 13 1.16 -13.51 6.34
N GLU A 14 2.36 -13.87 5.90
CA GLU A 14 3.61 -13.46 6.54
C GLU A 14 3.83 -11.94 6.52
N LEU A 15 3.56 -11.29 5.38
CA LEU A 15 3.65 -9.83 5.27
C LEU A 15 2.62 -9.12 6.16
N ILE A 16 1.40 -9.65 6.24
CA ILE A 16 0.36 -9.13 7.14
C ILE A 16 0.80 -9.23 8.60
N GLU A 17 1.34 -10.37 9.03
CA GLU A 17 1.82 -10.53 10.40
C GLU A 17 3.01 -9.59 10.70
N GLN A 18 3.95 -9.43 9.77
CA GLN A 18 5.02 -8.44 9.92
C GLN A 18 4.49 -7.02 10.08
N PHE A 19 3.45 -6.63 9.31
CA PHE A 19 2.80 -5.34 9.44
C PHE A 19 2.13 -5.17 10.81
N LYS A 20 1.43 -6.21 11.29
CA LYS A 20 0.74 -6.19 12.59
C LYS A 20 1.71 -6.02 13.76
N VAL A 21 2.93 -6.53 13.65
CA VAL A 21 3.96 -6.34 14.67
C VAL A 21 4.44 -4.89 14.72
N ARG A 22 4.45 -4.18 13.58
CA ARG A 22 4.95 -2.80 13.47
C ARG A 22 3.90 -1.73 13.72
N ILE A 23 2.62 -2.06 13.55
CA ILE A 23 1.50 -1.13 13.77
C ILE A 23 0.75 -1.47 15.05
N PRO A 24 0.47 -0.49 15.93
CA PRO A 24 -0.32 -0.71 17.14
C PRO A 24 -1.68 -1.35 16.84
N GLU A 25 -2.07 -2.36 17.65
CA GLU A 25 -3.34 -3.08 17.49
C GLU A 25 -4.56 -2.15 17.53
N SER A 26 -4.50 -1.08 18.33
CA SER A 26 -5.54 -0.03 18.38
C SER A 26 -5.79 0.60 17.01
N LYS A 27 -4.75 0.80 16.18
CA LYS A 27 -4.90 1.34 14.82
C LYS A 27 -5.43 0.29 13.85
N LEU A 28 -5.02 -0.97 14.00
CA LEU A 28 -5.44 -2.08 13.13
C LEU A 28 -6.91 -2.46 13.32
N SER A 29 -7.46 -2.21 14.51
CA SER A 29 -8.88 -2.40 14.81
C SER A 29 -9.81 -1.56 13.92
N HIS A 30 -9.29 -0.47 13.33
CA HIS A 30 -10.01 0.30 12.34
C HIS A 30 -10.05 -0.44 11.00
N ALA A 31 -11.25 -0.85 10.58
CA ALA A 31 -11.48 -1.58 9.33
C ALA A 31 -10.83 -0.93 8.10
N LYS A 32 -10.75 0.41 8.05
CA LYS A 32 -10.07 1.15 6.97
C LYS A 32 -8.56 0.92 6.97
N VAL A 33 -7.91 0.97 8.12
CA VAL A 33 -6.46 0.74 8.24
C VAL A 33 -6.13 -0.71 7.83
N SER A 34 -6.92 -1.66 8.31
CA SER A 34 -6.80 -3.07 7.91
C SER A 34 -6.95 -3.24 6.40
N LYS A 35 -7.95 -2.61 5.76
CA LYS A 35 -8.12 -2.65 4.30
C LYS A 35 -6.89 -2.11 3.55
N LEU A 36 -6.31 -0.99 3.99
CA LEU A 36 -5.14 -0.39 3.33
C LEU A 36 -3.90 -1.27 3.44
N MET A 37 -3.66 -1.82 4.63
CA MET A 37 -2.61 -2.81 4.87
C MET A 37 -2.76 -4.03 3.94
N GLN A 38 -3.98 -4.56 3.84
CA GLN A 38 -4.28 -5.72 2.97
C GLN A 38 -4.02 -5.41 1.50
N ILE A 39 -4.43 -4.23 1.02
CA ILE A 39 -4.19 -3.82 -0.37
C ILE A 39 -2.68 -3.71 -0.65
N PHE A 40 -1.91 -3.13 0.27
CA PHE A 40 -0.46 -3.03 0.10
C PHE A 40 0.22 -4.41 0.11
N CYS A 41 -0.10 -5.27 1.07
CA CYS A 41 0.45 -6.63 1.11
C CYS A 41 0.07 -7.44 -0.14
N MET A 42 -1.16 -7.29 -0.62
CA MET A 42 -1.62 -7.94 -1.84
C MET A 42 -0.90 -7.42 -3.08
N TYR A 43 -0.57 -6.12 -3.13
CA TYR A 43 0.27 -5.56 -4.19
C TYR A 43 1.67 -6.20 -4.16
N LEU A 44 2.34 -6.21 -2.99
CA LEU A 44 3.68 -6.77 -2.86
C LEU A 44 3.76 -8.22 -3.33
N VAL A 45 2.81 -9.05 -2.93
CA VAL A 45 2.78 -10.47 -3.31
C VAL A 45 2.54 -10.71 -4.80
N ASN A 46 1.80 -9.82 -5.47
CA ASN A 46 1.43 -10.00 -6.86
C ASN A 46 2.44 -9.38 -7.85
N TYR A 47 3.13 -8.33 -7.43
CA TYR A 47 3.95 -7.51 -8.33
C TYR A 47 5.42 -7.40 -7.91
N THR A 48 5.83 -8.00 -6.80
CA THR A 48 7.20 -7.94 -6.31
C THR A 48 7.69 -9.29 -5.77
N GLU A 49 9.01 -9.43 -5.60
CA GLU A 49 9.62 -10.59 -4.95
C GLU A 49 9.91 -10.38 -3.44
N ILE A 50 9.34 -9.32 -2.85
CA ILE A 50 9.54 -8.97 -1.44
C ILE A 50 8.89 -10.02 -0.51
N ASN A 51 9.69 -10.56 0.41
CA ASN A 51 9.24 -11.50 1.44
C ASN A 51 9.24 -10.85 2.83
N HIS A 52 10.07 -9.82 3.02
CA HIS A 52 10.18 -9.11 4.29
C HIS A 52 10.00 -7.60 4.12
N LEU A 53 9.36 -6.96 5.10
CA LEU A 53 9.13 -5.52 5.05
C LEU A 53 10.42 -4.70 4.99
N ASP A 54 11.54 -5.24 5.51
CA ASP A 54 12.85 -4.59 5.47
C ASP A 54 13.52 -4.63 4.09
N GLU A 55 13.00 -5.43 3.15
CA GLU A 55 13.46 -5.49 1.76
C GLU A 55 12.79 -4.40 0.90
N ILE A 56 11.77 -3.72 1.43
CA ILE A 56 11.05 -2.67 0.72
C ILE A 56 11.99 -1.48 0.49
N LYS A 57 11.91 -0.94 -0.71
CA LYS A 57 12.73 0.19 -1.18
C LYS A 57 11.79 1.25 -1.73
N ASP A 58 12.28 2.48 -1.85
CA ASP A 58 11.48 3.62 -2.32
C ASP A 58 10.86 3.38 -3.69
N SER A 59 11.55 2.67 -4.60
CA SER A 59 11.00 2.31 -5.91
C SER A 59 9.73 1.45 -5.80
N HIS A 60 9.70 0.47 -4.89
CA HIS A 60 8.53 -0.37 -4.67
C HIS A 60 7.32 0.43 -4.15
N ILE A 61 7.59 1.47 -3.36
CA ILE A 61 6.58 2.36 -2.79
C ILE A 61 6.05 3.30 -3.88
N GLN A 62 6.94 3.85 -4.69
CA GLN A 62 6.59 4.62 -5.90
C GLN A 62 5.67 3.81 -6.82
N ASP A 63 6.08 2.59 -7.18
CA ASP A 63 5.32 1.71 -8.07
C ASP A 63 3.97 1.34 -7.45
N TYR A 64 3.93 1.09 -6.14
CA TYR A 64 2.67 0.85 -5.42
C TYR A 64 1.72 2.03 -5.54
N PHE A 65 2.19 3.24 -5.26
CA PHE A 65 1.33 4.41 -5.32
C PHE A 65 0.91 4.74 -6.74
N GLN A 66 1.77 4.53 -7.73
CA GLN A 66 1.38 4.61 -9.14
C GLN A 66 0.24 3.62 -9.46
N TYR A 67 0.38 2.36 -9.06
CA TYR A 67 -0.68 1.34 -9.20
C TYR A 67 -1.99 1.76 -8.53
N VAL A 68 -1.92 2.27 -7.30
CA VAL A 68 -3.08 2.75 -6.55
C VAL A 68 -3.74 3.91 -7.28
N MET A 69 -2.99 4.89 -7.77
CA MET A 69 -3.51 6.05 -8.48
C MET A 69 -4.16 5.68 -9.82
N ASP A 70 -3.67 4.65 -10.50
CA ASP A 70 -4.29 4.17 -11.74
C ASP A 70 -5.50 3.26 -11.48
N SER A 71 -5.59 2.65 -10.31
CA SER A 71 -6.63 1.65 -9.96
C SER A 71 -7.59 2.10 -8.87
N TYR A 72 -7.49 3.32 -8.34
CA TYR A 72 -8.18 3.74 -7.11
C TYR A 72 -9.71 3.55 -7.16
N ARG A 73 -10.35 3.78 -8.33
CA ARG A 73 -11.79 3.52 -8.53
C ARG A 73 -12.13 2.04 -8.36
N ARG A 74 -11.31 1.14 -8.91
CA ARG A 74 -11.51 -0.32 -8.83
C ARG A 74 -11.24 -0.87 -7.43
N LEU A 75 -10.32 -0.25 -6.70
CA LEU A 75 -10.00 -0.57 -5.31
C LEU A 75 -11.00 0.05 -4.31
N SER A 76 -11.95 0.85 -4.80
CA SER A 76 -12.89 1.63 -4.00
C SER A 76 -12.16 2.43 -2.92
N LEU A 77 -11.15 3.19 -3.34
CA LEU A 77 -10.34 4.07 -2.50
C LEU A 77 -10.64 5.53 -2.84
N SER A 78 -10.71 6.38 -1.81
CA SER A 78 -10.70 7.83 -1.97
C SER A 78 -9.28 8.39 -1.89
N LEU A 79 -9.05 9.64 -2.30
CA LEU A 79 -7.76 10.31 -2.09
C LEU A 79 -7.34 10.34 -0.61
N THR A 80 -8.31 10.47 0.30
CA THR A 80 -8.07 10.40 1.74
C THR A 80 -7.54 9.04 2.14
N ASP A 81 -8.07 7.97 1.55
CA ASP A 81 -7.59 6.61 1.81
C ASP A 81 -6.16 6.42 1.28
N ILE A 82 -5.82 6.99 0.13
CA ILE A 82 -4.46 6.96 -0.42
C ILE A 82 -3.47 7.69 0.51
N LYS A 83 -3.84 8.89 0.99
CA LYS A 83 -3.03 9.63 1.98
C LYS A 83 -2.88 8.88 3.30
N ASN A 84 -3.93 8.23 3.77
CA ASN A 84 -3.86 7.38 4.95
C ASN A 84 -2.98 6.16 4.72
N SER A 85 -2.96 5.61 3.50
CA SER A 85 -2.06 4.51 3.12
C SER A 85 -0.60 4.95 3.14
N MET A 86 -0.30 6.18 2.70
CA MET A 86 1.07 6.74 2.80
C MET A 86 1.52 6.76 4.27
N LYS A 87 0.72 7.38 5.15
CA LYS A 87 1.04 7.44 6.58
C LYS A 87 1.20 6.07 7.22
N LEU A 88 0.36 5.11 6.85
CA LEU A 88 0.43 3.74 7.34
C LEU A 88 1.74 3.07 6.93
N ILE A 89 2.18 3.25 5.69
CA ILE A 89 3.43 2.68 5.18
C ILE A 89 4.65 3.38 5.78
N GLU A 90 4.63 4.71 5.91
CA GLU A 90 5.66 5.47 6.62
C GLU A 90 5.86 4.96 8.05
N GLU A 91 4.75 4.78 8.78
CA GLU A 91 4.78 4.28 10.15
C GLU A 91 5.27 2.83 10.21
N ALA A 92 4.77 1.95 9.35
CA ALA A 92 5.13 0.53 9.35
C ALA A 92 6.59 0.29 8.94
N LEU A 93 7.14 1.09 8.04
CA LEU A 93 8.49 0.89 7.51
C LEU A 93 9.52 1.80 8.18
N HIS A 94 9.09 2.71 9.05
CA HIS A 94 9.93 3.75 9.66
C HIS A 94 10.70 4.58 8.63
N ILE A 95 10.01 4.95 7.55
CA ILE A 95 10.54 5.77 6.44
C ILE A 95 9.75 7.07 6.31
N SER A 96 10.30 8.03 5.58
CA SER A 96 9.55 9.20 5.11
C SER A 96 9.31 9.05 3.62
N ILE A 97 8.04 9.06 3.22
CA ILE A 97 7.65 9.03 1.82
C ILE A 97 7.61 10.48 1.35
N ASP A 98 8.40 10.80 0.32
CA ASP A 98 8.41 12.15 -0.22
C ASP A 98 7.00 12.52 -0.71
N SER A 99 6.47 13.61 -0.16
CA SER A 99 5.21 14.22 -0.56
C SER A 99 5.14 14.56 -2.05
N SER A 100 6.28 14.71 -2.73
CA SER A 100 6.37 14.92 -4.17
C SER A 100 6.04 13.67 -4.99
N MET A 101 6.10 12.45 -4.40
CA MET A 101 5.74 11.20 -5.08
C MET A 101 4.30 11.21 -5.59
N LEU A 102 3.41 11.89 -4.89
CA LEU A 102 2.02 12.08 -5.30
C LEU A 102 1.69 13.57 -5.28
N ASP A 103 1.75 14.20 -6.45
CA ASP A 103 1.37 15.60 -6.61
C ASP A 103 -0.16 15.76 -6.45
N PHE A 104 -0.59 16.01 -5.21
CA PHE A 104 -1.99 16.37 -4.89
C PHE A 104 -2.26 17.87 -5.03
N SER A 105 -1.37 18.64 -5.65
CA SER A 105 -1.59 20.07 -5.86
C SER A 105 -2.82 20.32 -6.74
N LEU A 106 -3.46 21.47 -6.55
CA LEU A 106 -4.56 21.92 -7.42
C LEU A 106 -4.09 22.12 -8.87
N SER A 107 -2.78 22.31 -9.09
CA SER A 107 -2.14 22.38 -10.40
C SER A 107 -2.03 21.02 -11.11
N ASN A 108 -2.18 19.90 -10.42
CA ASN A 108 -2.17 18.57 -11.06
C ASN A 108 -3.50 18.28 -11.75
N THR A 109 -3.76 18.97 -12.86
CA THR A 109 -4.98 18.82 -13.66
C THR A 109 -5.18 17.39 -14.16
N ASN A 110 -4.12 16.64 -14.42
CA ASN A 110 -4.19 15.22 -14.79
C ASN A 110 -4.81 14.36 -13.69
N LEU A 111 -4.39 14.57 -12.43
CA LEU A 111 -4.99 13.90 -11.28
C LEU A 111 -6.48 14.26 -11.15
N TRP A 112 -6.81 15.55 -11.16
CA TRP A 112 -8.20 15.99 -11.00
C TRP A 112 -9.11 15.54 -12.14
N ASN A 113 -8.58 15.47 -13.37
CA ASN A 113 -9.30 14.93 -14.52
C ASN A 113 -9.52 13.41 -14.39
N LYS A 114 -8.54 12.66 -13.85
CA LYS A 114 -8.72 11.25 -13.52
C LYS A 114 -9.76 11.03 -12.41
N LEU A 115 -10.08 12.05 -11.60
CA LEU A 115 -11.04 11.99 -10.49
C LEU A 115 -12.48 12.39 -10.82
N LYS A 116 -12.72 13.06 -11.95
CA LYS A 116 -14.05 13.37 -12.47
C LYS A 116 -14.73 12.15 -13.08
#